data_AF-A0A6A4NQG4-F1
#
_entry.id   AF-A0A6A4NQG4-F1
#
_cell.length_a   1.000
_cell.length_b   1.000
_cell.length_c   1.000
_cell.angle_alpha   90.00
_cell.angle_beta   90.00
_cell.angle_gamma   90.00
#
_symmetry.space_group_name_H-M   'P 1'
#
loop_
_entity.id
_entity.type
_entity.pdbx_description
1 polymer ?
#
loop_
_entity_poly.entity_id
_entity_poly.type
_entity_poly.pdbx_seq_one_letter_code
_entity_poly.pdbx_strand_id
1 'polypeptide(L)'
;MSTVPKETIEVIARTIGITNLSPDVALAPDLEYRIREITQESIKCMRHSKRTFLATEDVDSALALRNLEFRRAAGHKDLFYVDDKDVDFKDLIEAPLPKAPLDTPVTSHWLAIEGVQPAIPENAPAEDSLPEIRKPECKEDGLPVDVKLPVKHVITKELQLYYDKITELVLKKPGSIPFRRALVSLATDSGLHPLVPYLSRFVADEVLTSLYRYILFCLP
;
A
#
# COMPACT_ATOMS: atom_id res chain seq x y z
N MET A 1 33.46 -6.25 18.20
CA MET A 1 34.56 -6.55 17.26
C MET A 1 34.22 -5.86 15.95
N SER A 2 35.06 -4.94 15.49
CA SER A 2 34.78 -4.21 14.24
C SER A 2 34.88 -5.15 13.05
N THR A 3 33.99 -4.97 12.07
CA THR A 3 33.98 -5.76 10.83
C THR A 3 34.97 -5.23 9.78
N VAL A 4 35.50 -4.02 9.98
CA VAL A 4 36.47 -3.40 9.09
C VAL A 4 37.86 -3.97 9.39
N PRO A 5 38.54 -4.61 8.41
CA PRO A 5 39.89 -5.11 8.62
C PRO A 5 40.87 -3.94 8.77
N LYS A 6 41.81 -4.09 9.71
CA LYS A 6 42.82 -3.05 10.00
C LYS A 6 43.70 -2.75 8.78
N GLU A 7 43.92 -3.76 7.95
CA GLU A 7 44.68 -3.70 6.69
C GLU A 7 44.15 -2.60 5.75
N THR A 8 42.82 -2.44 5.64
CA THR A 8 42.21 -1.40 4.78
C THR A 8 42.60 0.01 5.22
N ILE A 9 42.66 0.25 6.53
CA ILE A 9 43.02 1.57 7.08
C ILE A 9 44.51 1.84 6.84
N GLU A 10 45.37 0.83 7.01
CA GLU A 10 46.80 0.96 6.72
C GLU A 10 47.07 1.24 5.24
N VAL A 11 46.32 0.62 4.33
CA VAL A 11 46.45 0.88 2.89
C VAL A 11 46.09 2.33 2.56
N ILE A 12 45.00 2.85 3.11
CA ILE A 12 44.60 4.26 2.93
C ILE A 12 45.61 5.22 3.58
N ALA A 13 46.18 4.87 4.73
CA ALA A 13 47.21 5.67 5.37
C ALA A 13 48.47 5.78 4.48
N ARG A 14 48.88 4.68 3.84
CA ARG A 14 50.01 4.66 2.91
C ARG A 14 49.77 5.45 1.63
N THR A 15 48.54 5.48 1.09
CA THR A 15 48.23 6.32 -0.10
C THR A 15 48.34 7.82 0.20
N ILE A 16 48.12 8.22 1.45
CA ILE A 16 48.31 9.59 1.94
C ILE A 16 49.79 9.88 2.31
N GLY A 17 50.66 8.86 2.32
CA GLY A 17 52.09 8.98 2.63
C GLY A 17 52.45 8.70 4.09
N ILE A 18 51.53 8.18 4.90
CA ILE A 18 51.78 7.79 6.30
C ILE A 18 52.26 6.34 6.31
N THR A 19 53.54 6.12 6.63
CA THR A 19 54.19 4.80 6.54
C THR A 19 54.05 3.95 7.80
N ASN A 20 53.98 4.57 8.99
CA ASN A 20 53.88 3.88 10.28
C ASN A 20 52.65 4.35 11.05
N LEU A 21 51.58 3.56 11.06
CA LEU A 21 50.41 3.77 11.91
C LEU A 21 50.60 2.98 13.22
N SER A 22 50.36 3.61 14.37
CA SER A 22 50.40 2.89 15.66
C SER A 22 49.25 1.87 15.75
N PRO A 23 49.50 0.64 16.22
CA PRO A 23 48.48 -0.40 16.33
C PRO A 23 47.39 -0.07 17.37
N ASP A 24 47.63 0.92 18.23
CA ASP A 24 46.71 1.39 19.26
C ASP A 24 45.65 2.37 18.73
N VAL A 25 45.78 2.85 17.48
CA VAL A 25 44.80 3.75 16.86
C VAL A 25 43.57 2.94 16.45
N ALA A 26 42.58 2.89 17.33
CA ALA A 26 41.29 2.23 17.10
C ALA A 26 40.36 3.05 16.19
N LEU A 27 40.76 3.30 14.94
CA LEU A 27 39.95 4.06 13.96
C LEU A 27 38.81 3.21 13.34
N ALA A 28 38.96 1.88 13.29
CA ALA A 28 37.98 0.98 12.69
C ALA A 28 36.57 1.07 13.32
N PRO A 29 36.41 1.08 14.67
CA PRO A 29 35.10 1.25 15.29
C PRO A 29 34.43 2.61 15.01
N ASP A 30 35.20 3.69 14.91
CA ASP A 30 34.67 5.03 14.62
C ASP A 30 34.18 5.14 13.18
N LEU A 31 34.95 4.61 12.21
CA LEU A 31 34.52 4.52 10.82
C LEU A 31 33.24 3.69 10.66
N GLU A 32 33.15 2.55 11.34
CA GLU A 32 31.96 1.71 11.30
C GLU A 32 30.74 2.43 11.88
N TYR A 33 30.91 3.21 12.95
CA TYR A 33 29.86 4.06 13.50
C TYR A 33 29.38 5.10 12.47
N ARG A 34 30.31 5.77 11.79
CA ARG A 34 29.98 6.76 10.74
C ARG A 34 29.26 6.14 9.55
N ILE A 35 29.69 4.97 9.09
CA ILE A 35 29.01 4.25 7.99
C ILE A 35 27.58 3.89 8.40
N ARG A 36 27.39 3.35 9.61
CA ARG A 36 26.05 3.03 10.14
C ARG A 36 25.18 4.26 10.27
N GLU A 37 25.73 5.37 10.72
CA GLU A 37 25.04 6.66 10.83
C GLU A 37 24.52 7.14 9.46
N ILE A 38 25.38 7.15 8.43
CA ILE A 38 25.00 7.52 7.05
C ILE A 38 23.97 6.55 6.49
N THR A 39 24.13 5.24 6.75
CA THR A 39 23.21 4.21 6.27
C THR A 39 21.82 4.40 6.88
N GLN A 40 21.74 4.68 8.18
CA GLN A 40 20.47 4.95 8.86
C GLN A 40 19.78 6.20 8.32
N GLU A 41 20.53 7.24 7.97
CA GLU A 41 20.00 8.46 7.37
C GLU A 41 19.51 8.22 5.94
N SER A 42 20.26 7.46 5.15
CA SER A 42 19.87 7.04 3.79
C SER A 42 18.56 6.23 3.82
N ILE A 43 18.38 5.35 4.81
CA ILE A 43 17.12 4.61 5.02
C ILE A 43 15.95 5.55 5.34
N LYS A 44 16.18 6.67 6.06
CA LYS A 44 15.13 7.67 6.32
C LYS A 44 14.72 8.37 5.03
N CYS A 45 15.69 8.77 4.19
CA CYS A 45 15.44 9.35 2.87
C CYS A 45 14.65 8.39 1.97
N MET A 46 15.04 7.11 1.95
CA MET A 46 14.33 6.05 1.20
C MET A 46 12.87 5.88 1.65
N ARG A 47 12.64 5.83 2.96
CA ARG A 47 11.27 5.70 3.53
C ARG A 47 10.43 6.93 3.24
N HIS A 48 11.02 8.13 3.29
CA HIS A 48 10.33 9.37 2.96
C HIS A 48 9.92 9.40 1.47
N SER A 49 10.73 8.77 0.61
CA SER A 49 10.43 8.56 -0.82
C SER A 49 9.42 7.43 -1.08
N LYS A 50 8.85 6.81 -0.05
CA LYS A 50 7.90 5.67 -0.14
C LYS A 50 8.44 4.45 -0.89
N ARG A 51 9.76 4.28 -0.94
CA ARG A 51 10.43 3.14 -1.55
C ARG A 51 10.91 2.14 -0.48
N THR A 52 11.06 0.88 -0.87
CA THR A 52 11.65 -0.19 -0.05
C THR A 52 13.06 -0.57 -0.48
N PHE A 53 13.49 -0.11 -1.66
CA PHE A 53 14.83 -0.31 -2.19
C PHE A 53 15.67 0.96 -2.02
N LEU A 54 16.88 0.79 -1.48
CA LEU A 54 17.83 1.88 -1.23
C LEU A 54 18.56 2.23 -2.53
N ALA A 55 18.34 3.45 -3.03
CA ALA A 55 18.98 3.98 -4.23
C ALA A 55 20.23 4.82 -3.87
N THR A 56 21.10 5.05 -4.85
CA THR A 56 22.27 5.93 -4.68
C THR A 56 21.87 7.35 -4.32
N GLU A 57 20.76 7.84 -4.88
CA GLU A 57 20.17 9.16 -4.59
C GLU A 57 19.82 9.35 -3.10
N ASP A 58 19.43 8.26 -2.41
CA ASP A 58 19.12 8.29 -0.98
C ASP A 58 20.40 8.51 -0.15
N VAL A 59 21.52 7.93 -0.60
CA VAL A 59 22.84 8.10 0.02
C VAL A 59 23.40 9.50 -0.26
N ASP A 60 23.26 9.98 -1.49
CA ASP A 60 23.70 11.33 -1.87
C ASP A 60 22.94 12.40 -1.06
N SER A 61 21.62 12.21 -0.90
CA SER A 61 20.79 13.08 -0.04
C SER A 61 21.22 13.03 1.42
N ALA A 62 21.55 11.84 1.95
CA ALA A 62 22.04 11.69 3.32
C ALA A 62 23.41 12.35 3.53
N LEU A 63 24.31 12.26 2.55
CA LEU A 63 25.62 12.91 2.58
C LEU A 63 25.48 14.45 2.52
N ALA A 64 24.59 14.96 1.67
CA ALA A 64 24.29 16.39 1.58
C ALA A 64 23.75 16.94 2.90
N LEU A 65 22.85 16.22 3.59
CA LEU A 65 22.35 16.61 4.91
C LEU A 65 23.45 16.69 5.98
N ARG A 66 24.52 15.91 5.82
CA ARG A 66 25.68 15.88 6.73
C ARG A 66 26.83 16.76 6.30
N ASN A 67 26.70 17.49 5.18
CA ASN A 67 27.77 18.29 4.57
C ASN A 67 29.05 17.46 4.30
N LEU A 68 28.88 16.21 3.88
CA LEU A 68 29.99 15.32 3.53
C LEU A 68 30.12 15.23 2.01
N GLU A 69 31.32 15.46 1.49
CA GLU A 69 31.65 15.26 0.07
C GLU A 69 32.23 13.87 -0.15
N PHE A 70 31.73 13.14 -1.15
CA PHE A 70 32.34 11.87 -1.56
C PHE A 70 33.53 12.14 -2.49
N ARG A 71 34.73 11.67 -2.14
CA ARG A 71 35.91 11.67 -3.04
C ARG A 71 36.41 10.24 -3.25
N ARG A 72 36.58 9.87 -4.53
CA ARG A 72 37.11 8.56 -4.95
C ARG A 72 38.60 8.47 -4.61
N ALA A 73 39.04 7.35 -4.04
CA ALA A 73 40.46 7.04 -3.78
C ALA A 73 41.01 6.03 -4.82
N ALA A 74 42.32 6.05 -5.09
CA ALA A 74 42.98 5.28 -6.15
C ALA A 74 44.11 4.33 -5.65
N GLY A 75 44.20 3.12 -6.23
CA GLY A 75 45.34 2.14 -6.22
C GLY A 75 45.55 1.34 -4.91
N HIS A 76 45.88 0.03 -4.79
CA HIS A 76 46.66 -0.94 -5.62
C HIS A 76 46.56 -2.44 -5.13
N LYS A 77 46.74 -3.43 -6.03
CA LYS A 77 47.16 -4.86 -5.87
C LYS A 77 46.69 -5.76 -4.69
N ASP A 78 45.46 -5.62 -4.26
CA ASP A 78 44.46 -6.72 -4.06
C ASP A 78 43.09 -6.08 -4.30
N LEU A 79 43.06 -5.32 -5.40
CA LEU A 79 42.15 -4.19 -5.59
C LEU A 79 41.00 -4.62 -6.49
N PHE A 80 39.78 -4.50 -5.99
CA PHE A 80 38.63 -4.37 -6.86
C PHE A 80 38.72 -3.00 -7.53
N TYR A 81 39.23 -2.97 -8.77
CA TYR A 81 39.08 -1.82 -9.64
C TYR A 81 37.73 -1.91 -10.33
N VAL A 82 37.05 -0.78 -10.48
CA VAL A 82 35.93 -0.71 -11.41
C VAL A 82 36.55 -0.71 -12.80
N ASP A 83 36.30 -1.76 -13.58
CA ASP A 83 36.70 -1.84 -14.98
C ASP A 83 35.88 -0.81 -15.77
N ASP A 84 36.37 0.43 -15.79
CA ASP A 84 35.82 1.51 -16.58
C ASP A 84 36.41 1.38 -17.99
N LYS A 85 35.66 0.76 -18.91
CA LYS A 85 36.07 0.69 -20.32
C LYS A 85 36.05 2.08 -20.93
N ASP A 86 37.13 2.45 -21.58
CA ASP A 86 37.20 3.68 -22.37
C ASP A 86 36.17 3.59 -23.52
N VAL A 87 35.32 4.61 -23.62
CA VAL A 87 34.31 4.73 -24.68
C VAL A 87 34.69 5.91 -25.57
N ASP A 88 34.75 5.68 -26.88
CA ASP A 88 35.03 6.74 -27.84
C ASP A 88 33.88 7.74 -27.91
N PHE A 89 34.20 9.04 -27.91
CA PHE A 89 33.20 10.10 -27.96
C PHE A 89 32.29 10.04 -29.19
N LYS A 90 32.77 9.50 -30.30
CA LYS A 90 31.99 9.33 -31.53
C LYS A 90 30.84 8.35 -31.31
N ASP A 91 31.12 7.23 -30.67
CA ASP A 91 30.14 6.20 -30.37
C ASP A 91 29.06 6.72 -29.41
N LEU A 92 29.44 7.60 -28.48
CA LEU A 92 28.49 8.24 -27.56
C LEU A 92 27.55 9.23 -28.26
N ILE A 93 28.05 9.97 -29.26
CA ILE A 93 27.26 10.94 -30.03
C ILE A 93 26.31 10.23 -31.00
N GLU A 94 26.73 9.11 -31.57
CA GLU A 94 25.93 8.31 -32.51
C GLU A 94 24.93 7.37 -31.80
N ALA A 95 25.05 7.20 -30.48
CA ALA A 95 24.15 6.36 -29.70
C ALA A 95 22.68 6.83 -29.82
N PRO A 96 21.74 5.95 -30.17
CA PRO A 96 20.33 6.32 -30.27
C PRO A 96 19.76 6.68 -28.89
N LEU A 97 18.93 7.71 -28.84
CA LEU A 97 18.28 8.13 -27.61
C LEU A 97 17.39 7.00 -27.04
N PRO A 98 17.40 6.81 -25.71
CA PRO A 98 16.49 5.85 -25.08
C PRO A 98 15.05 6.29 -25.30
N LYS A 99 14.15 5.31 -25.39
CA LYS A 99 12.72 5.59 -25.50
C LYS A 99 12.22 6.23 -24.22
N ALA A 100 11.53 7.37 -24.35
CA ALA A 100 10.91 8.02 -23.21
C ALA A 100 9.81 7.12 -22.62
N PRO A 101 9.71 7.02 -21.29
CA PRO A 101 8.58 6.35 -20.65
C PRO A 101 7.28 7.10 -20.95
N LEU A 102 6.15 6.40 -20.88
CA LEU A 102 4.83 7.00 -20.98
C LEU A 102 4.54 7.82 -19.71
N ASP A 103 3.71 8.86 -19.85
CA ASP A 103 3.22 9.65 -18.73
C ASP A 103 2.40 8.78 -17.77
N THR A 104 2.48 9.08 -16.47
CA THR A 104 1.83 8.32 -15.40
C THR A 104 0.30 8.47 -15.43
N PRO A 105 -0.48 7.43 -15.81
CA PRO A 105 -1.93 7.48 -15.72
C PRO A 105 -2.42 6.98 -14.35
N VAL A 106 -3.58 7.46 -13.90
CA VAL A 106 -4.25 6.98 -12.68
C VAL A 106 -5.52 6.22 -13.07
N THR A 107 -5.62 4.96 -12.66
CA THR A 107 -6.79 4.10 -12.88
C THR A 107 -7.43 3.70 -11.56
N SER A 108 -8.74 3.91 -11.41
CA SER A 108 -9.50 3.53 -10.22
C SER A 108 -10.26 2.22 -10.44
N HIS A 109 -10.35 1.39 -9.39
CA HIS A 109 -11.15 0.17 -9.36
C HIS A 109 -11.69 -0.07 -7.94
N TRP A 110 -12.66 -0.96 -7.81
CA TRP A 110 -13.22 -1.35 -6.51
C TRP A 110 -12.33 -2.40 -5.85
N LEU A 111 -11.60 -2.02 -4.80
CA LEU A 111 -10.81 -2.96 -4.00
C LEU A 111 -11.71 -3.83 -3.10
N ALA A 112 -12.77 -3.25 -2.54
CA ALA A 112 -13.70 -3.97 -1.68
C ALA A 112 -15.10 -3.35 -1.74
N ILE A 113 -16.12 -4.20 -1.66
CA ILE A 113 -17.52 -3.84 -1.53
C ILE A 113 -18.04 -4.59 -0.30
N GLU A 114 -18.58 -3.88 0.69
CA GLU A 114 -19.08 -4.51 1.93
C GLU A 114 -18.03 -5.37 2.68
N GLY A 115 -16.75 -5.01 2.57
CA GLY A 115 -15.64 -5.76 3.17
C GLY A 115 -15.24 -7.02 2.40
N VAL A 116 -15.87 -7.32 1.26
CA VAL A 116 -15.49 -8.43 0.37
C VAL A 116 -14.77 -7.87 -0.86
N GLN A 117 -13.62 -8.45 -1.19
CA GLN A 117 -12.89 -8.10 -2.41
C GLN A 117 -13.60 -8.70 -3.63
N PRO A 118 -14.06 -7.90 -4.60
CA PRO A 118 -14.67 -8.44 -5.82
C PRO A 118 -13.62 -9.12 -6.69
N ALA A 119 -14.01 -10.20 -7.37
CA ALA A 119 -13.18 -10.96 -8.29
C ALA A 119 -13.07 -10.27 -9.66
N ILE A 120 -12.43 -9.09 -9.68
CA ILE A 120 -12.04 -8.36 -10.89
C ILE A 120 -10.56 -8.64 -11.20
N PRO A 121 -10.12 -8.58 -12.47
CA PRO A 121 -8.74 -8.91 -12.85
C PRO A 121 -7.68 -8.04 -12.16
N GLU A 122 -8.04 -6.84 -11.71
CA GLU A 122 -7.16 -5.93 -10.97
C GLU A 122 -6.94 -6.33 -9.50
N ASN A 123 -7.81 -7.18 -8.94
CA ASN A 123 -7.76 -7.63 -7.56
C ASN A 123 -7.10 -9.00 -7.45
N ALA A 124 -6.17 -9.16 -6.51
CA ALA A 124 -5.55 -10.45 -6.22
C ALA A 124 -6.60 -11.46 -5.69
N PRO A 125 -6.53 -12.74 -6.09
CA PRO A 125 -7.39 -13.78 -5.52
C PRO A 125 -7.05 -13.99 -4.04
N ALA A 126 -8.07 -14.25 -3.22
CA ALA A 126 -7.97 -14.28 -1.75
C ALA A 126 -6.98 -15.32 -1.18
N GLU A 127 -6.55 -16.30 -1.99
CA GLU A 127 -5.65 -17.37 -1.56
C GLU A 127 -4.16 -17.01 -1.56
N ASP A 128 -3.77 -15.86 -2.13
CA ASP A 128 -2.35 -15.46 -2.24
C ASP A 128 -1.77 -14.80 -0.97
N SER A 129 -2.46 -14.87 0.18
CA SER A 129 -1.99 -14.27 1.45
C SER A 129 -1.03 -15.15 2.26
N LEU A 130 -0.51 -16.25 1.68
CA LEU A 130 0.56 -17.07 2.28
C LEU A 130 1.75 -17.18 1.30
N PRO A 131 3.00 -16.88 1.73
CA PRO A 131 4.14 -16.94 0.84
C PRO A 131 4.68 -18.37 0.73
N GLU A 132 4.16 -19.20 -0.17
CA GLU A 132 4.83 -20.47 -0.53
C GLU A 132 4.80 -20.78 -2.05
N ILE A 133 6.00 -20.84 -2.62
CA ILE A 133 6.49 -21.78 -3.64
C ILE A 133 5.71 -21.89 -4.98
N ARG A 134 6.38 -21.35 -6.01
CA ARG A 134 6.19 -21.54 -7.47
C ARG A 134 5.55 -22.88 -7.89
N LYS A 135 4.47 -22.82 -8.69
CA LYS A 135 4.25 -23.62 -9.92
C LYS A 135 3.07 -23.09 -10.78
N PRO A 136 3.03 -23.38 -12.11
CA PRO A 136 2.41 -22.52 -13.12
C PRO A 136 1.02 -22.96 -13.64
N GLU A 137 0.25 -21.94 -14.07
CA GLU A 137 -0.76 -21.81 -15.14
C GLU A 137 -1.78 -22.92 -15.47
N CYS A 138 -3.09 -22.58 -15.56
CA CYS A 138 -3.82 -22.51 -16.85
C CYS A 138 -5.29 -21.95 -16.75
N LYS A 139 -5.53 -20.92 -17.59
CA LYS A 139 -6.71 -20.32 -18.27
C LYS A 139 -8.20 -20.68 -18.04
N GLU A 140 -8.98 -19.60 -18.22
CA GLU A 140 -10.33 -19.40 -18.82
C GLU A 140 -11.56 -20.07 -18.19
N ASP A 141 -12.50 -19.25 -17.68
CA ASP A 141 -13.80 -19.05 -18.35
C ASP A 141 -14.63 -17.97 -17.63
N GLY A 142 -15.30 -17.13 -18.42
CA GLY A 142 -16.21 -16.10 -17.92
C GLY A 142 -17.40 -16.72 -17.20
N LEU A 143 -17.53 -16.47 -15.90
CA LEU A 143 -18.73 -16.76 -15.13
C LEU A 143 -19.26 -15.46 -14.52
N PRO A 144 -20.59 -15.31 -14.39
CA PRO A 144 -21.21 -14.10 -13.91
C PRO A 144 -20.72 -13.88 -12.49
N VAL A 145 -20.47 -12.61 -12.16
CA VAL A 145 -20.15 -12.18 -10.80
C VAL A 145 -21.34 -12.59 -9.92
N ASP A 146 -21.26 -13.80 -9.39
CA ASP A 146 -22.13 -14.32 -8.35
C ASP A 146 -21.78 -13.49 -7.13
N VAL A 147 -22.47 -12.35 -7.01
CA VAL A 147 -22.62 -11.63 -5.75
C VAL A 147 -23.45 -12.54 -4.84
N LYS A 148 -22.90 -13.70 -4.48
CA LYS A 148 -23.24 -14.36 -3.23
C LYS A 148 -22.96 -13.30 -2.20
N LEU A 149 -24.00 -12.70 -1.64
CA LEU A 149 -23.92 -11.88 -0.44
C LEU A 149 -23.66 -12.85 0.72
N PRO A 150 -22.41 -13.10 1.18
CA PRO A 150 -22.16 -14.08 2.21
C PRO A 150 -21.70 -13.36 3.47
N VAL A 151 -22.23 -12.16 3.73
CA VAL A 151 -22.11 -11.56 5.04
C VAL A 151 -23.45 -11.81 5.72
N LYS A 152 -23.46 -12.81 6.60
CA LYS A 152 -24.47 -12.85 7.66
C LYS A 152 -24.28 -11.55 8.42
N HIS A 153 -25.07 -10.52 8.12
CA HIS A 153 -24.95 -9.23 8.78
C HIS A 153 -24.97 -9.49 10.29
N VAL A 154 -23.88 -9.15 10.96
CA VAL A 154 -23.78 -9.23 12.41
C VAL A 154 -24.56 -8.04 12.94
N ILE A 155 -25.87 -8.20 13.04
CA ILE A 155 -26.76 -7.17 13.59
C ILE A 155 -26.70 -7.29 15.11
N THR A 156 -26.37 -6.19 15.79
CA THR A 156 -26.44 -6.12 17.24
C THR A 156 -27.90 -6.14 17.72
N LYS A 157 -28.15 -6.59 18.96
CA LYS A 157 -29.49 -6.59 19.55
C LYS A 157 -30.13 -5.20 19.55
N GLU A 158 -29.34 -4.16 19.74
CA GLU A 158 -29.81 -2.77 19.74
C GLU A 158 -30.27 -2.32 18.35
N LEU A 159 -29.55 -2.69 17.28
CA LEU A 159 -29.96 -2.42 15.90
C LEU A 159 -31.23 -3.19 15.54
N GLN A 160 -31.40 -4.42 16.03
CA GLN A 160 -32.64 -5.18 15.84
C GLN A 160 -33.83 -4.48 16.50
N LEU A 161 -33.69 -4.06 17.77
CA LEU A 161 -34.74 -3.32 18.48
C LEU A 161 -35.06 -1.98 17.79
N TYR A 162 -34.05 -1.31 17.24
CA TYR A 162 -34.24 -0.09 16.45
C TYR A 162 -35.04 -0.37 15.17
N TYR A 163 -34.69 -1.42 14.43
CA TYR A 163 -35.41 -1.86 13.23
C TYR A 163 -36.87 -2.24 13.54
N ASP A 164 -37.10 -3.03 14.59
CA ASP A 164 -38.45 -3.44 15.02
C ASP A 164 -39.31 -2.22 15.38
N LYS A 165 -38.72 -1.23 16.06
CA LYS A 165 -39.42 -0.01 16.43
C LYS A 165 -39.78 0.85 15.22
N ILE A 166 -38.91 0.92 14.20
CA ILE A 166 -39.19 1.65 12.97
C ILE A 166 -40.29 0.95 12.16
N THR A 167 -40.18 -0.35 11.96
CA THR A 167 -41.18 -1.13 11.21
C THR A 167 -42.55 -1.10 11.89
N GLU A 168 -42.60 -1.16 13.23
CA GLU A 168 -43.84 -1.00 13.98
C GLU A 168 -44.48 0.38 13.78
N LEU A 169 -43.68 1.45 13.81
CA LEU A 169 -44.17 2.82 13.60
C LEU A 169 -44.71 3.05 12.19
N VAL A 170 -44.08 2.44 11.18
CA VAL A 170 -44.52 2.48 9.77
C VAL A 170 -45.88 1.80 9.61
N LEU A 171 -46.04 0.60 10.17
CA LEU A 171 -47.26 -0.22 9.99
C LEU A 171 -48.46 0.27 10.81
N LYS A 172 -48.24 0.65 12.08
CA LYS A 172 -49.35 0.93 13.01
C LYS A 172 -49.80 2.38 13.03
N LYS A 173 -48.89 3.35 12.81
CA LYS A 173 -49.16 4.79 13.03
C LYS A 173 -48.46 5.69 12.00
N PRO A 174 -48.83 5.59 10.71
CA PRO A 174 -48.29 6.49 9.69
C PRO A 174 -48.65 7.95 10.02
N GLY A 175 -47.66 8.85 9.93
CA GLY A 175 -47.85 10.30 10.12
C GLY A 175 -47.81 10.82 11.56
N SER A 176 -47.59 9.95 12.55
CA SER A 176 -47.42 10.36 13.95
C SER A 176 -46.13 11.18 14.20
N ILE A 177 -46.08 11.98 15.27
CA ILE A 177 -44.87 12.70 15.70
C ILE A 177 -43.65 11.76 15.87
N PRO A 178 -43.76 10.58 16.54
CA PRO A 178 -42.64 9.65 16.62
C PRO A 178 -42.22 9.08 15.26
N PHE A 179 -43.16 8.87 14.32
CA PHE A 179 -42.82 8.48 12.96
C PHE A 179 -41.98 9.54 12.23
N ARG A 180 -42.36 10.82 12.33
CA ARG A 180 -41.56 11.91 11.73
C ARG A 180 -40.17 12.01 12.36
N ARG A 181 -40.04 11.82 13.67
CA ARG A 181 -38.73 11.78 14.36
C ARG A 181 -37.89 10.58 13.93
N ALA A 182 -38.51 9.41 13.75
CA ALA A 182 -37.82 8.23 13.26
C ALA A 182 -37.25 8.44 11.84
N LEU A 183 -37.98 9.12 10.95
CA LEU A 183 -37.49 9.46 9.61
C LEU A 183 -36.28 10.41 9.65
N VAL A 184 -36.29 11.39 10.55
CA VAL A 184 -35.14 12.29 10.75
C VAL A 184 -33.93 11.53 11.30
N SER A 185 -34.17 10.60 12.23
CA SER A 185 -33.13 9.69 12.75
C SER A 185 -32.50 8.88 11.61
N LEU A 186 -33.34 8.25 10.78
CA LEU A 186 -32.89 7.43 9.64
C LEU A 186 -32.05 8.22 8.63
N ALA A 187 -32.36 9.51 8.42
CA ALA A 187 -31.62 10.38 7.50
C ALA A 187 -30.29 10.90 8.07
N THR A 188 -30.13 10.92 9.39
CA THR A 188 -28.98 11.57 10.06
C THR A 188 -28.03 10.56 10.70
N ASP A 189 -28.52 9.38 11.08
CA ASP A 189 -27.75 8.37 11.83
C ASP A 189 -26.71 7.66 10.94
N SER A 190 -25.44 7.72 11.34
CA SER A 190 -24.29 7.20 10.57
C SER A 190 -23.94 5.72 10.82
N GLY A 191 -24.75 4.98 11.58
CA GLY A 191 -24.50 3.58 11.96
C GLY A 191 -25.46 2.56 11.33
N LEU A 192 -26.27 2.98 10.37
CA LEU A 192 -27.37 2.16 9.83
C LEU A 192 -26.95 1.26 8.67
N HIS A 193 -25.68 1.31 8.27
CA HIS A 193 -25.12 0.53 7.17
C HIS A 193 -25.53 -0.96 7.18
N PRO A 194 -25.44 -1.69 8.31
CA PRO A 194 -25.87 -3.10 8.36
C PRO A 194 -27.39 -3.31 8.22
N LEU A 195 -28.21 -2.28 8.48
CA LEU A 195 -29.67 -2.33 8.37
C LEU A 195 -30.18 -1.96 6.97
N VAL A 196 -29.37 -1.31 6.13
CA VAL A 196 -29.79 -0.84 4.80
C VAL A 196 -30.38 -1.98 3.94
N PRO A 197 -29.78 -3.19 3.86
CA PRO A 197 -30.35 -4.29 3.07
C PRO A 197 -31.68 -4.81 3.61
N TYR A 198 -31.90 -4.71 4.93
CA TYR A 198 -33.15 -5.15 5.57
C TYR A 198 -34.26 -4.13 5.38
N LEU A 199 -33.94 -2.84 5.54
CA LEU A 199 -34.87 -1.75 5.30
C LEU A 199 -35.28 -1.67 3.82
N SER A 200 -34.35 -1.85 2.88
CA SER A 200 -34.67 -1.85 1.46
C SER A 200 -35.60 -3.00 1.09
N ARG A 201 -35.35 -4.20 1.64
CA ARG A 201 -36.24 -5.35 1.49
C ARG A 201 -37.62 -5.09 2.09
N PHE A 202 -37.69 -4.56 3.31
CA PHE A 202 -38.95 -4.23 3.96
C PHE A 202 -39.78 -3.23 3.15
N VAL A 203 -39.15 -2.17 2.64
CA VAL A 203 -39.84 -1.19 1.78
C VAL A 203 -40.34 -1.84 0.50
N ALA A 204 -39.53 -2.68 -0.15
CA ALA A 204 -39.95 -3.40 -1.35
C ALA A 204 -41.17 -4.30 -1.09
N ASP A 205 -41.15 -5.08 -0.01
CA ASP A 205 -42.24 -6.00 0.34
C ASP A 205 -43.53 -5.25 0.71
N GLU A 206 -43.43 -4.14 1.47
CA GLU A 206 -44.59 -3.32 1.87
C GLU A 206 -45.21 -2.57 0.69
N VAL A 207 -44.40 -2.04 -0.24
CA VAL A 207 -44.91 -1.38 -1.45
C VAL A 207 -45.65 -2.38 -2.32
N LEU A 208 -45.09 -3.58 -2.54
CA LEU A 208 -45.75 -4.64 -3.29
C LEU A 208 -47.07 -5.04 -2.63
N THR A 209 -47.07 -5.31 -1.33
CA THR A 209 -48.27 -5.71 -0.58
C THR A 209 -49.34 -4.62 -0.62
N SER A 210 -48.96 -3.35 -0.48
CA SER A 210 -49.87 -2.22 -0.56
C SER A 210 -50.50 -2.08 -1.95
N LEU A 211 -49.72 -2.27 -3.01
CA LEU A 211 -50.21 -2.25 -4.39
C LEU A 211 -51.16 -3.42 -4.67
N TYR A 212 -50.82 -4.64 -4.24
CA TYR A 212 -51.73 -5.79 -4.36
C TYR A 212 -53.04 -5.57 -3.61
N ARG A 213 -52.98 -5.00 -2.40
CA ARG A 213 -54.18 -4.70 -1.60
C ARG A 213 -55.06 -3.64 -2.25
N TYR A 214 -54.45 -2.64 -2.88
CA TYR A 214 -55.18 -1.62 -3.64
C TYR A 214 -55.86 -2.22 -4.88
N ILE A 215 -55.15 -3.04 -5.65
CA ILE A 215 -55.69 -3.71 -6.83
C ILE A 215 -56.83 -4.66 -6.46
N LEU A 216 -56.69 -5.43 -5.37
CA LEU A 216 -57.73 -6.33 -4.87
C LEU A 216 -58.99 -5.58 -4.41
N PHE A 217 -58.84 -4.36 -3.88
CA PHE A 217 -59.97 -3.48 -3.52
C PHE A 217 -60.61 -2.78 -4.73
N CYS A 218 -59.92 -2.71 -5.87
CA CYS A 218 -60.41 -2.07 -7.10
C CYS A 218 -60.98 -3.06 -8.13
N LEU A 219 -60.97 -4.37 -7.86
CA LEU A 219 -61.70 -5.36 -8.65
C LEU A 219 -63.16 -5.43 -8.15
N PRO A 220 -64.16 -5.30 -9.04
CA PRO A 220 -65.59 -5.24 -8.67
C PRO A 220 -66.14 -6.55 -8.10
#